data_AF-A0A9D6M648-F1
#
_entry.id   AF-A0A9D6M648-F1
#
_cell.length_a   1.000
_cell.length_b   1.000
_cell.length_c   1.000
_cell.angle_alpha   90.00
_cell.angle_beta   90.00
_cell.angle_gamma   90.00
#
_symmetry.space_group_name_H-M   'P 1'
#
loop_
_entity.id
_entity.type
_entity.pdbx_description
1 polymer ?
#
loop_
_entity_poly.entity_id
_entity_poly.type
_entity_poly.pdbx_seq_one_letter_code
_entity_poly.pdbx_strand_id
1 'polypeptide(L)'
;MATDIFKRAALMGIGIMSLTEAKLKDLVKELEYKGEVNEKEGKDLLKNLVAKADKERKTVEENIRKGIKDYLAKVNIASREDVIKLEKRVKGLEEKVKELTKAMEE
;
A
#
# COMPACT_ATOMS: atom_id res chain seq x y z
N MET A 1 -0.90 -18.95 -26.03
CA MET A 1 -1.50 -17.59 -26.03
C MET A 1 -2.91 -17.56 -25.42
N ALA A 2 -3.79 -18.51 -25.73
CA ALA A 2 -5.17 -18.53 -25.20
C ALA A 2 -5.26 -18.65 -23.66
N THR A 3 -4.41 -19.48 -23.04
CA THR A 3 -4.40 -19.70 -21.57
C THR A 3 -4.04 -18.45 -20.77
N ASP A 4 -3.16 -17.59 -21.28
CA ASP A 4 -2.79 -16.32 -20.66
C ASP A 4 -3.96 -15.33 -20.65
N ILE A 5 -4.75 -15.30 -21.73
CA ILE A 5 -5.88 -14.38 -21.89
C ILE A 5 -7.04 -14.80 -20.99
N PHE A 6 -7.35 -16.10 -20.89
CA PHE A 6 -8.38 -16.60 -19.97
C PHE A 6 -8.00 -16.41 -18.50
N LYS A 7 -6.74 -16.70 -18.14
CA LYS A 7 -6.22 -16.42 -16.78
C LYS A 7 -6.36 -14.93 -16.46
N ARG A 8 -5.96 -14.04 -17.38
CA ARG A 8 -6.10 -12.59 -17.20
C ARG A 8 -7.56 -12.14 -17.14
N ALA A 9 -8.45 -12.68 -17.97
CA ALA A 9 -9.87 -12.35 -18.00
C ALA A 9 -10.59 -12.78 -16.71
N ALA A 10 -10.30 -13.97 -16.18
CA ALA A 10 -10.82 -14.44 -14.90
C ALA A 10 -10.32 -13.57 -13.72
N LEU A 11 -9.04 -13.18 -13.74
CA LEU A 11 -8.44 -12.29 -12.74
C LEU A 11 -9.00 -10.85 -12.84
N MET A 12 -9.40 -10.41 -14.04
CA MET A 12 -10.00 -9.10 -14.29
C MET A 12 -11.47 -9.03 -13.83
N GLY A 13 -12.26 -10.09 -14.00
CA GLY A 13 -13.65 -10.14 -13.52
C GLY A 13 -13.80 -10.16 -12.00
N ILE A 14 -12.73 -10.57 -11.29
CA ILE A 14 -12.69 -10.67 -9.83
C ILE A 14 -11.95 -9.48 -9.21
N GLY A 15 -11.17 -8.74 -9.99
CA GLY A 15 -10.33 -7.66 -9.50
C GLY A 15 -9.20 -8.17 -8.61
N ILE A 16 -7.99 -7.61 -8.77
CA ILE A 16 -6.80 -8.07 -8.05
C ILE A 16 -6.96 -8.04 -6.52
N MET A 17 -7.85 -7.18 -6.03
CA MET A 17 -8.07 -7.00 -4.60
C MET A 17 -8.88 -8.15 -3.98
N SER A 18 -9.75 -8.82 -4.76
CA SER A 18 -10.54 -9.95 -4.25
C SER A 18 -9.96 -11.33 -4.59
N LEU A 19 -8.76 -11.37 -5.20
CA LEU A 19 -7.98 -12.59 -5.40
C LEU A 19 -7.40 -13.09 -4.08
N THR A 20 -7.92 -14.21 -3.59
CA THR A 20 -7.38 -14.91 -2.42
C THR A 20 -6.61 -16.15 -2.86
N GLU A 21 -5.72 -16.64 -2.00
CA GLU A 21 -5.01 -17.90 -2.23
C GLU A 21 -6.00 -19.06 -2.48
N ALA A 22 -7.13 -19.07 -1.76
CA ALA A 22 -8.20 -20.05 -1.97
C ALA A 22 -8.78 -20.00 -3.40
N LYS A 23 -9.13 -18.82 -3.90
CA LYS A 23 -9.64 -18.66 -5.27
C LYS A 23 -8.60 -19.03 -6.33
N LEU A 24 -7.33 -18.68 -6.11
CA LEU A 24 -6.26 -19.06 -7.02
C LEU A 24 -6.04 -20.58 -7.02
N LYS A 25 -6.14 -21.21 -5.86
CA LYS A 25 -6.04 -22.67 -5.71
C LYS A 25 -7.18 -23.39 -6.43
N ASP A 26 -8.41 -22.88 -6.34
CA ASP A 26 -9.56 -23.45 -7.04
C ASP A 26 -9.41 -23.33 -8.56
N LEU A 27 -8.94 -22.18 -9.06
CA LEU A 27 -8.64 -21.99 -10.48
C LEU A 27 -7.54 -22.95 -10.97
N VAL A 28 -6.48 -23.14 -10.19
CA VAL A 28 -5.40 -24.07 -10.53
C VAL A 28 -5.90 -25.51 -10.55
N LYS A 29 -6.70 -25.92 -9.57
CA LYS A 29 -7.31 -27.25 -9.54
C LYS A 29 -8.23 -27.50 -10.73
N GLU A 30 -8.97 -26.49 -11.19
CA GLU A 30 -9.80 -26.60 -12.39
C GLU A 30 -8.95 -26.85 -13.64
N LEU A 31 -7.79 -26.19 -13.74
CA LEU A 31 -6.83 -26.43 -14.83
C LEU A 31 -6.19 -27.82 -14.74
N GLU A 32 -5.89 -28.32 -13.54
CA GLU A 32 -5.42 -29.69 -13.32
C GLU A 32 -6.49 -30.72 -13.74
N TYR A 33 -7.74 -30.50 -13.35
CA TYR A 33 -8.87 -31.37 -13.71
C TYR A 33 -9.10 -31.43 -15.22
N LYS A 34 -8.94 -30.29 -15.91
CA LYS A 34 -9.02 -30.22 -17.38
C LYS A 34 -7.79 -30.82 -18.09
N GLY A 35 -6.77 -31.23 -17.34
CA GLY A 35 -5.52 -31.75 -17.89
C GLY A 35 -4.68 -30.67 -18.59
N GLU A 36 -4.96 -29.39 -18.36
CA GLU A 36 -4.19 -28.28 -18.95
C GLU A 36 -2.83 -28.09 -18.27
N VAL A 37 -2.72 -28.52 -17.01
CA VAL A 37 -1.49 -28.49 -16.22
C VAL A 37 -1.40 -29.76 -15.38
N ASN A 38 -0.19 -30.26 -15.18
CA ASN A 38 0.02 -31.35 -14.22
C ASN A 38 0.12 -30.80 -12.78
N GLU A 39 0.09 -31.70 -11.77
CA GLU A 39 0.11 -31.31 -10.34
C GLU A 39 1.34 -30.46 -9.96
N LYS A 40 2.49 -30.74 -10.58
CA LYS A 40 3.74 -30.00 -10.31
C LYS A 40 3.66 -28.58 -10.89
N GLU A 41 3.19 -28.47 -12.12
CA GLU A 41 2.95 -27.19 -12.81
C GLU A 41 1.87 -26.38 -12.10
N GLY A 42 0.81 -27.01 -11.62
CA GLY A 42 -0.25 -26.37 -10.84
C GLY A 42 0.28 -25.71 -9.56
N LYS A 43 1.09 -26.44 -8.78
CA LYS A 43 1.73 -25.91 -7.57
C LYS A 43 2.63 -24.69 -7.86
N ASP A 44 3.45 -24.76 -8.90
CA ASP A 44 4.32 -23.65 -9.29
C ASP A 44 3.52 -22.44 -9.80
N LEU A 45 2.45 -22.68 -10.56
CA LEU A 45 1.54 -21.63 -11.03
C LEU A 45 0.83 -20.94 -9.87
N LEU A 46 0.32 -21.70 -8.89
CA LEU A 46 -0.32 -21.14 -7.70
C LEU A 46 0.63 -20.20 -6.96
N LYS A 47 1.86 -20.66 -6.70
CA LYS A 47 2.89 -19.88 -6.00
C LYS A 47 3.21 -18.58 -6.74
N ASN A 48 3.38 -18.65 -8.07
CA ASN A 48 3.65 -17.48 -8.89
C ASN A 48 2.48 -16.48 -8.92
N LEU A 49 1.24 -16.97 -8.99
CA LEU A 49 0.05 -16.13 -8.99
C LEU A 49 -0.15 -15.42 -7.65
N VAL A 50 0.05 -16.11 -6.54
CA VAL A 50 -0.01 -15.53 -5.19
C VAL A 50 1.06 -14.45 -5.03
N ALA A 51 2.31 -14.77 -5.34
CA ALA A 51 3.41 -13.81 -5.23
C ALA A 51 3.19 -12.56 -6.10
N LYS A 52 2.65 -12.74 -7.32
CA LYS A 52 2.33 -11.63 -8.21
C LYS A 52 1.18 -10.79 -7.67
N ALA A 53 0.11 -11.42 -7.16
CA ALA A 53 -1.01 -10.71 -6.57
C ALA A 53 -0.57 -9.85 -5.37
N ASP A 54 0.28 -10.38 -4.49
CA ASP A 54 0.81 -9.63 -3.35
C ASP A 54 1.70 -8.46 -3.77
N LYS A 55 2.53 -8.66 -4.80
CA LYS A 55 3.35 -7.57 -5.36
C LYS A 55 2.49 -6.45 -5.92
N GLU A 56 1.50 -6.77 -6.75
CA GLU A 56 0.59 -5.77 -7.34
C GLU A 56 -0.22 -5.04 -6.27
N ARG A 57 -0.70 -5.74 -5.23
CA ARG A 57 -1.37 -5.13 -4.08
C ARG A 57 -0.50 -4.08 -3.39
N LYS A 58 0.77 -4.41 -3.10
CA LYS A 58 1.71 -3.47 -2.49
C LYS A 58 1.95 -2.25 -3.36
N THR A 59 2.15 -2.44 -4.67
CA THR A 59 2.33 -1.32 -5.60
C THR A 59 1.11 -0.40 -5.64
N VAL A 60 -0.10 -0.95 -5.64
CA VAL A 60 -1.33 -0.15 -5.56
C VAL A 60 -1.42 0.59 -4.23
N GLU A 61 -1.13 -0.07 -3.11
CA GLU A 61 -1.12 0.56 -1.78
C GLU A 61 -0.12 1.73 -1.72
N GLU A 62 1.09 1.55 -2.23
CA GLU A 62 2.12 2.58 -2.29
C GLU A 62 1.70 3.78 -3.15
N ASN A 63 1.07 3.51 -4.29
CA ASN A 63 0.56 4.55 -5.18
C ASN A 63 -0.58 5.34 -4.53
N ILE A 64 -1.50 4.66 -3.83
CA ILE A 64 -2.56 5.32 -3.06
C ILE A 64 -1.97 6.18 -1.95
N ARG A 65 -1.01 5.64 -1.17
CA ARG A 65 -0.34 6.38 -0.09
C ARG A 65 0.37 7.63 -0.64
N LYS A 66 1.08 7.50 -1.76
CA LYS A 66 1.70 8.64 -2.45
C LYS A 66 0.65 9.64 -2.92
N GLY A 67 -0.41 9.20 -3.59
CA GLY A 67 -1.48 10.07 -4.06
C GLY A 67 -2.15 10.87 -2.92
N ILE A 68 -2.41 10.21 -1.79
CA ILE A 68 -2.94 10.87 -0.59
C ILE A 68 -1.93 11.89 -0.04
N LYS A 69 -0.65 11.51 0.06
CA LYS A 69 0.40 12.41 0.56
C LYS A 69 0.56 13.64 -0.34
N ASP A 70 0.55 13.45 -1.66
CA ASP A 70 0.66 14.53 -2.64
C ASP A 70 -0.58 15.42 -2.60
N TYR A 71 -1.77 14.85 -2.43
CA TYR A 71 -3.00 15.61 -2.25
C TYR A 71 -2.97 16.44 -0.96
N LEU A 72 -2.58 15.83 0.16
CA LEU A 72 -2.42 16.51 1.45
C LEU A 72 -1.37 17.61 1.41
N ALA A 73 -0.31 17.48 0.59
CA ALA A 73 0.66 18.55 0.37
C ALA A 73 0.11 19.70 -0.49
N LYS A 74 -0.88 19.43 -1.35
CA LYS A 74 -1.53 20.46 -2.20
C LYS A 74 -2.61 21.22 -1.45
N VAL A 75 -3.25 20.61 -0.47
CA VAL A 75 -4.17 21.32 0.43
C VAL A 75 -3.37 21.90 1.59
N ASN A 76 -3.75 23.08 2.11
CA ASN A 76 -3.06 23.74 3.22
C ASN A 76 -3.31 23.03 4.57
N ILE A 77 -2.98 21.74 4.66
CA ILE A 77 -3.12 20.93 5.87
C ILE A 77 -1.72 20.68 6.43
N ALA A 78 -1.45 21.21 7.62
CA ALA A 78 -0.19 20.98 8.32
C ALA A 78 -0.05 19.50 8.71
N SER A 79 1.13 18.91 8.48
CA SER A 79 1.42 17.56 8.95
C SER A 79 1.59 17.53 10.47
N ARG A 80 1.51 16.33 11.06
CA ARG A 80 1.81 16.15 12.49
C ARG A 80 3.26 16.59 12.80
N GLU A 81 4.21 16.31 11.91
CA GLU A 81 5.58 16.79 12.10
C GLU A 81 5.68 18.31 12.12
N ASP A 82 4.92 19.01 11.28
CA ASP A 82 4.90 20.47 11.25
C ASP A 82 4.36 21.05 12.55
N VAL A 83 3.29 20.47 13.09
CA VAL A 83 2.72 20.86 14.40
C VAL A 83 3.75 20.67 15.53
N ILE A 84 4.44 19.53 15.57
CA ILE A 84 5.46 19.25 16.59
C ILE A 84 6.64 20.23 16.47
N LYS A 85 7.07 20.55 15.24
CA LYS A 85 8.12 21.55 15.01
C LYS A 85 7.69 22.94 15.49
N LEU A 86 6.43 23.33 15.23
CA LEU A 86 5.89 24.58 15.71
C LEU A 86 5.81 24.62 17.24
N GLU A 87 5.33 23.55 17.88
CA GLU A 87 5.26 23.47 19.35
C GLU A 87 6.64 23.63 20.01
N LYS A 88 7.68 22.97 19.48
CA LYS A 88 9.05 23.14 19.97
C LYS A 88 9.57 24.57 19.80
N ARG A 89 9.28 25.21 18.66
CA ARG A 89 9.65 26.60 18.42
C ARG A 89 8.92 27.54 19.37
N VAL A 90 7.63 27.31 19.61
CA VAL A 90 6.81 28.09 20.55
C VAL A 90 7.39 27.98 21.96
N LYS A 91 7.67 26.76 22.45
CA LYS A 91 8.29 26.56 23.77
C LYS A 91 9.63 27.30 23.92
N GLY A 92 10.51 27.19 22.93
CA GLY A 92 11.80 27.90 22.97
C GLY A 92 11.66 29.43 22.91
N LEU A 93 10.60 29.95 22.29
CA LEU A 93 10.30 31.38 22.31
C LEU A 93 9.71 31.80 23.66
N GLU A 94 8.81 31.00 24.24
CA GLU A 94 8.24 31.23 25.56
C GLU A 94 9.32 31.29 26.64
N GLU A 95 10.31 30.39 26.59
CA GLU A 95 11.47 30.41 27.49
C GLU A 95 12.29 31.69 27.36
N LYS A 96 12.64 32.08 26.13
CA LYS A 96 13.39 33.33 25.87
C LYS A 96 12.65 34.58 26.31
N VAL A 97 11.33 34.63 26.07
CA VAL A 97 10.51 35.74 26.54
C VAL A 97 10.58 35.80 28.06
N LYS A 98 10.46 34.66 28.75
CA LYS A 98 10.51 34.59 30.21
C LYS A 98 11.87 35.03 30.78
N GLU A 99 12.98 34.69 30.12
CA GLU A 99 14.33 35.16 30.49
C GLU A 99 14.47 36.67 30.31
N LEU A 100 14.01 37.21 29.18
CA LEU A 100 14.05 38.65 28.91
C LEU A 100 13.19 39.43 29.91
N THR A 101 11.98 38.96 30.24
CA THR A 101 11.14 39.65 31.22
C THR A 101 11.79 39.68 32.60
N LYS A 102 12.41 38.57 33.03
CA LYS A 102 13.18 38.54 34.29
C LYS A 102 14.35 39.51 34.28
N ALA A 103 15.10 39.59 33.18
CA ALA A 103 16.22 40.52 33.03
C ALA A 103 15.81 42.00 32.96
N MET A 104 14.52 42.29 32.74
CA MET A 104 13.95 43.65 32.80
C MET A 104 13.34 43.99 34.17
N GLU A 105 13.09 42.99 35.03
CA GLU A 105 12.58 43.15 36.39
C GLU A 105 13.69 43.21 37.45
N GLU A 106 14.91 42.75 37.12
CA GLU A 106 16.16 42.96 37.88
C GLU A 106 16.85 44.29 37.51
#